data_AF-C7RBM8-F1
#
_entry.id   AF-C7RBM8-F1
#
_cell.length_a   1.000
_cell.length_b   1.000
_cell.length_c   1.000
_cell.angle_alpha   90.00
_cell.angle_beta   90.00
_cell.angle_gamma   90.00
#
_symmetry.space_group_name_H-M   'P 1'
#
loop_
_entity.id
_entity.type
_entity.pdbx_description
1 polymer ?
#
loop_
_entity_poly.entity_id
_entity_poly.type
_entity_poly.pdbx_seq_one_letter_code
_entity_poly.pdbx_strand_id
1 'polypeptide(L)'
;MQEITSMLASKFKVKDIDFDNSQWHLAIPSSSGWYFIETNTPIEVLVNLSSPPSKYTNNDGDQKKCRNYNISSRAGSLLSCVGSDGVIGGQSFRVVYSGMAKNLLNRAREHTFAHLGTAGLALANYQEIKDYDWKFHYLINTIVPASKAHRNVILKLGEQIWRASNGWPILCAG
;
A
#
# COMPACT_ATOMS: atom_id res chain seq x y z
N MET A 1 -11.27 4.95 -21.24
CA MET A 1 -11.97 4.86 -19.93
C MET A 1 -12.59 3.48 -19.71
N GLN A 2 -13.38 2.94 -20.65
CA GLN A 2 -13.95 1.59 -20.53
C GLN A 2 -12.89 0.50 -20.33
N GLU A 3 -11.78 0.55 -21.06
CA GLU A 3 -10.68 -0.43 -20.93
C GLU A 3 -10.07 -0.46 -19.52
N ILE A 4 -9.71 0.71 -18.96
CA ILE A 4 -9.19 0.82 -17.58
C ILE A 4 -10.21 0.30 -16.56
N THR A 5 -11.49 0.67 -16.73
CA THR A 5 -12.56 0.25 -15.81
C THR A 5 -12.76 -1.26 -15.87
N SER A 6 -12.79 -1.84 -17.06
CA SER A 6 -12.90 -3.29 -17.27
C SER A 6 -11.70 -4.04 -16.68
N MET A 7 -10.49 -3.49 -16.78
CA MET A 7 -9.32 -4.06 -16.13
C MET A 7 -9.44 -4.02 -14.60
N LEU A 8 -9.83 -2.89 -14.02
CA LEU A 8 -9.96 -2.76 -12.56
C LEU A 8 -11.08 -3.62 -11.96
N ALA A 9 -12.09 -3.96 -12.75
CA ALA A 9 -13.12 -4.93 -12.38
C ALA A 9 -12.64 -6.39 -12.48
N SER A 10 -11.47 -6.64 -13.07
CA SER A 10 -10.90 -7.99 -13.16
C SER A 10 -10.29 -8.44 -11.83
N LYS A 11 -10.04 -9.75 -11.73
CA LYS A 11 -9.49 -10.36 -10.52
C LYS A 11 -8.03 -9.95 -10.28
N PHE A 12 -7.77 -9.32 -9.15
CA PHE A 12 -6.41 -9.08 -8.66
C PHE A 12 -5.76 -10.40 -8.25
N LYS A 13 -4.48 -10.55 -8.58
CA LYS A 13 -3.65 -11.63 -8.01
C LYS A 13 -3.32 -11.29 -6.57
N VAL A 14 -3.17 -12.31 -5.73
CA VAL A 14 -2.95 -12.14 -4.29
C VAL A 14 -1.67 -12.86 -3.89
N LYS A 15 -0.92 -12.23 -2.99
CA LYS A 15 0.20 -12.84 -2.28
C LYS A 15 0.14 -12.46 -0.81
N ASP A 16 0.32 -13.46 0.05
CA ASP A 16 0.47 -13.22 1.48
C ASP A 16 1.81 -12.49 1.71
N ILE A 17 1.77 -11.47 2.56
CA ILE A 17 2.94 -10.75 3.02
C ILE A 17 3.54 -11.57 4.15
N ASP A 18 4.76 -12.02 3.95
CA ASP A 18 5.51 -12.82 4.92
C ASP A 18 6.58 -11.93 5.57
N PHE A 19 6.43 -11.69 6.87
CA PHE A 19 7.33 -10.84 7.66
C PHE A 19 8.68 -11.50 7.95
N ASP A 20 8.75 -12.83 7.85
CA ASP A 20 9.97 -13.61 8.12
C ASP A 20 10.72 -13.95 6.84
N ASN A 21 10.08 -13.81 5.68
CA ASN A 21 10.68 -14.04 4.38
C ASN A 21 10.84 -12.74 3.57
N SER A 22 12.04 -12.16 3.59
CA SER A 22 12.38 -10.98 2.78
C SER A 22 12.15 -11.13 1.26
N GLN A 23 12.01 -12.36 0.76
CA GLN A 23 11.87 -12.70 -0.66
C GLN A 23 10.44 -13.08 -1.07
N TRP A 24 9.44 -12.96 -0.20
CA TRP A 24 8.04 -13.31 -0.51
C TRP A 24 7.50 -12.62 -1.78
N HIS A 25 8.00 -11.41 -2.03
CA HIS A 25 7.60 -10.55 -3.14
C HIS A 25 8.18 -10.97 -4.51
N LEU A 26 9.17 -11.89 -4.57
CA LEU A 26 9.83 -12.27 -5.84
C LEU A 26 8.90 -12.93 -6.85
N ALA A 27 7.77 -13.50 -6.40
CA ALA A 27 6.75 -14.06 -7.29
C ALA A 27 5.85 -12.99 -7.94
N ILE A 28 5.98 -11.72 -7.55
CA ILE A 28 5.25 -10.59 -8.13
C ILE A 28 6.01 -10.09 -9.36
N PRO A 29 5.35 -9.89 -10.52
CA PRO A 29 6.03 -9.39 -11.71
C PRO A 29 6.63 -7.99 -11.54
N SER A 30 7.80 -7.79 -12.14
CA SER A 30 8.48 -6.49 -12.25
C SER A 30 7.81 -5.62 -13.33
N SER A 31 6.54 -5.26 -13.10
CA SER A 31 5.69 -4.55 -14.07
C SER A 31 4.92 -3.42 -13.40
N SER A 32 4.45 -2.45 -14.20
CA SER A 32 3.58 -1.39 -13.70
C SER A 32 2.17 -1.88 -13.48
N GLY A 33 1.44 -1.29 -12.54
CA GLY A 33 0.05 -1.61 -12.30
C GLY A 33 -0.52 -0.99 -11.03
N TRP A 34 -1.59 -1.59 -10.55
CA TRP A 34 -2.32 -1.18 -9.35
C TRP A 34 -2.23 -2.25 -8.29
N TYR A 35 -2.33 -1.84 -7.04
CA TYR A 35 -2.32 -2.74 -5.90
C TYR A 35 -3.16 -2.20 -4.76
N PHE A 36 -3.52 -3.10 -3.86
CA PHE A 36 -4.01 -2.75 -2.55
C PHE A 36 -3.51 -3.74 -1.51
N ILE A 37 -3.52 -3.30 -0.25
CA ILE A 37 -3.07 -4.07 0.91
C ILE A 37 -4.27 -4.30 1.79
N GLU A 38 -4.47 -5.57 2.14
CA GLU A 38 -5.57 -6.05 2.95
C GLU A 38 -5.01 -6.68 4.22
N THR A 39 -5.69 -6.50 5.35
CA THR A 39 -5.31 -7.12 6.61
C THR A 39 -6.51 -7.33 7.52
N ASN A 40 -6.41 -8.30 8.42
CA ASN A 40 -7.32 -8.48 9.56
C ASN A 40 -6.84 -7.76 10.84
N THR A 41 -5.76 -6.96 10.79
CA THR A 41 -5.32 -6.16 11.94
C THR A 41 -6.44 -5.22 12.42
N PRO A 42 -6.84 -5.29 13.71
CA PRO A 42 -7.82 -4.38 14.28
C PRO A 42 -7.41 -2.92 14.12
N ILE A 43 -8.39 -2.04 13.94
CA ILE A 43 -8.09 -0.63 13.73
C ILE A 43 -7.43 0.00 14.95
N GLU A 44 -7.79 -0.48 16.14
CA GLU A 44 -7.23 -0.11 17.43
C GLU A 44 -5.74 -0.44 17.49
N VAL A 45 -5.28 -1.52 16.84
CA VAL A 45 -3.86 -1.83 16.74
C VAL A 45 -3.17 -0.84 15.81
N LEU A 46 -3.77 -0.55 14.64
CA LEU A 46 -3.19 0.37 13.66
C LEU A 46 -3.01 1.79 14.21
N VAL A 47 -3.99 2.31 14.96
CA VAL A 47 -3.92 3.66 15.56
C VAL A 47 -2.91 3.76 16.71
N ASN A 48 -2.55 2.63 17.32
CA ASN A 48 -1.63 2.56 18.46
C ASN A 48 -0.20 2.13 18.07
N LEU A 49 0.09 1.95 16.78
CA LEU A 49 1.44 1.62 16.35
C LEU A 49 2.44 2.72 16.71
N SER A 50 3.65 2.28 17.09
CA SER A 50 4.79 3.16 17.31
C SER A 50 5.01 4.07 16.09
N SER A 51 5.29 5.36 16.30
CA SER A 51 5.64 6.24 15.18
C SER A 51 7.03 5.92 14.63
N PRO A 52 7.25 6.00 13.30
CA PRO A 52 8.60 5.89 12.76
C PRO A 52 9.48 7.02 13.32
N PRO A 53 10.80 6.80 13.46
CA PRO A 53 11.71 7.85 13.90
C PRO A 53 11.68 9.03 12.92
N SER A 54 11.96 10.25 13.38
CA SER A 54 11.95 11.44 12.51
C SER A 54 13.18 11.51 11.58
N LYS A 55 14.30 10.94 12.03
CA LYS A 55 15.59 10.88 11.32
C LYS A 55 16.25 9.52 11.52
N TYR A 56 17.21 9.20 10.66
CA TYR A 56 18.06 8.04 10.79
C TYR A 56 19.48 8.36 10.29
N THR A 57 20.46 7.61 10.79
CA THR A 57 21.84 7.67 10.29
C THR A 57 21.98 6.71 9.11
N ASN A 58 22.42 7.20 7.95
CA ASN A 58 22.71 6.32 6.81
C ASN A 58 24.09 5.64 6.97
N ASN A 59 24.46 4.79 6.01
CA ASN A 59 25.74 4.08 6.02
C ASN A 59 26.98 5.01 5.96
N ASP A 60 26.80 6.24 5.48
CA ASP A 60 27.87 7.25 5.40
C ASP A 60 28.00 8.07 6.70
N GLY A 61 27.18 7.79 7.72
CA GLY A 61 27.16 8.55 8.98
C GLY A 61 26.30 9.81 8.96
N ASP A 62 25.66 10.13 7.83
CA ASP A 62 24.81 11.31 7.69
C ASP A 62 23.46 11.14 8.37
N GLN A 63 22.98 12.20 9.02
CA GLN A 63 21.60 12.31 9.47
C GLN A 63 20.67 12.61 8.30
N LYS A 64 19.76 11.68 7.98
CA LYS A 64 18.74 11.83 6.94
C LYS A 64 17.34 11.82 7.54
N LYS A 65 16.39 12.45 6.85
CA LYS A 65 14.97 12.41 7.24
C LYS A 65 14.39 11.02 6.97
N CYS A 66 13.72 10.45 7.95
CA CYS A 66 12.92 9.24 7.73
C CYS A 66 11.69 9.57 6.89
N ARG A 67 11.43 8.73 5.90
CA ARG A 67 10.31 8.88 4.96
C ARG A 67 9.26 7.80 5.11
N ASN A 68 9.49 6.81 5.97
CA ASN A 68 8.51 5.76 6.25
C ASN A 68 7.17 6.38 6.66
N TYR A 69 6.10 5.76 6.19
CA TYR A 69 4.76 6.22 6.43
C TYR A 69 4.38 6.07 7.90
N ASN A 70 3.83 7.13 8.51
CA ASN A 70 3.34 7.06 9.88
C ASN A 70 1.91 6.49 9.90
N ILE A 71 1.82 5.17 10.11
CA ILE A 71 0.56 4.42 10.08
C ILE A 71 -0.39 4.89 11.18
N SER A 72 0.08 5.01 12.42
CA SER A 72 -0.78 5.39 13.56
C SER A 72 -1.35 6.79 13.42
N SER A 73 -0.51 7.76 13.04
CA SER A 73 -0.97 9.12 12.77
C SER A 73 -2.04 9.15 11.68
N ARG A 74 -1.84 8.41 10.57
CA ARG A 74 -2.84 8.38 9.49
C ARG A 74 -4.13 7.70 9.90
N ALA A 75 -4.03 6.49 10.46
CA ALA A 75 -5.20 5.74 10.92
C ALA A 75 -6.02 6.55 11.93
N GLY A 76 -5.35 7.20 12.89
CA GLY A 76 -6.00 8.05 13.89
C GLY A 76 -6.76 9.23 13.27
N SER A 77 -6.18 9.88 12.25
CA SER A 77 -6.82 11.02 11.57
C SER A 77 -8.12 10.70 10.85
N LEU A 78 -8.34 9.43 10.49
CA LEU A 78 -9.52 8.97 9.76
C LEU A 78 -10.38 8.01 10.57
N LEU A 79 -10.08 7.82 11.86
CA LEU A 79 -10.76 6.86 12.73
C LEU A 79 -12.26 7.13 12.81
N SER A 80 -12.67 8.39 12.93
CA SER A 80 -14.09 8.79 12.98
C SER A 80 -14.83 8.55 11.66
N CYS A 81 -14.11 8.37 10.55
CA CYS A 81 -14.69 8.09 9.24
C CYS A 81 -14.84 6.58 8.97
N VAL A 82 -14.22 5.72 9.77
CA VAL A 82 -14.27 4.27 9.56
C VAL A 82 -15.70 3.76 9.68
N GLY A 83 -16.20 3.10 8.64
CA GLY A 83 -17.58 2.61 8.60
C GLY A 83 -18.63 3.65 8.20
N SER A 84 -18.23 4.92 7.98
CA SER A 84 -19.04 5.94 7.33
C SER A 84 -18.79 5.97 5.82
N ASP A 85 -19.67 6.62 5.05
CA ASP A 85 -19.67 6.65 3.59
C ASP A 85 -18.28 6.94 3.00
N GLY A 86 -17.65 5.89 2.47
CA GLY A 86 -16.44 5.99 1.67
C GLY A 86 -15.11 5.68 2.35
N VAL A 87 -15.04 5.30 3.64
CA VAL A 87 -13.80 4.75 4.25
C VAL A 87 -13.98 3.29 4.64
N ILE A 88 -13.12 2.44 4.10
CA ILE A 88 -13.22 0.97 4.25
C ILE A 88 -12.96 0.58 5.71
N GLY A 89 -13.99 0.06 6.38
CA GLY A 89 -14.01 -0.17 7.83
C GLY A 89 -14.56 -1.52 8.30
N GLY A 90 -14.53 -2.56 7.46
CA GLY A 90 -15.06 -3.88 7.81
C GLY A 90 -14.36 -4.53 9.01
N GLN A 91 -15.08 -5.36 9.78
CA GLN A 91 -14.56 -6.00 11.00
C GLN A 91 -13.60 -7.18 10.75
N SER A 92 -13.53 -7.68 9.52
CA SER A 92 -12.64 -8.78 9.14
C SER A 92 -11.42 -8.26 8.38
N PHE A 93 -11.10 -8.89 7.25
CA PHE A 93 -10.15 -8.38 6.30
C PHE A 93 -10.67 -7.06 5.71
N ARG A 94 -9.87 -6.01 5.86
CA ARG A 94 -10.16 -4.68 5.33
C ARG A 94 -9.02 -4.23 4.44
N VAL A 95 -9.36 -3.56 3.34
CA VAL A 95 -8.35 -2.87 2.54
C VAL A 95 -7.91 -1.62 3.29
N VAL A 96 -6.65 -1.60 3.71
CA VAL A 96 -6.07 -0.51 4.50
C VAL A 96 -5.29 0.47 3.64
N TYR A 97 -4.79 0.04 2.48
CA TYR A 97 -4.01 0.88 1.57
C TYR A 97 -4.28 0.50 0.12
N SER A 98 -4.25 1.47 -0.80
CA SER A 98 -4.30 1.26 -2.26
C SER A 98 -3.33 2.19 -2.95
N GLY A 99 -2.81 1.77 -4.10
CA GLY A 99 -1.91 2.61 -4.88
C GLY A 99 -1.63 2.12 -6.29
N MET A 100 -0.81 2.89 -6.98
CA MET A 100 -0.21 2.52 -8.25
C MET A 100 1.31 2.40 -8.14
N ALA A 101 1.91 1.58 -9.00
CA ALA A 101 3.35 1.38 -9.04
C ALA A 101 3.84 1.30 -10.49
N LYS A 102 5.05 1.82 -10.73
CA LYS A 102 5.80 1.55 -11.98
C LYS A 102 6.45 0.17 -11.97
N ASN A 103 6.63 -0.40 -10.78
CA ASN A 103 7.19 -1.71 -10.52
C ASN A 103 6.51 -2.29 -9.28
N LEU A 104 5.60 -3.24 -9.48
CA LEU A 104 4.83 -3.88 -8.41
C LEU A 104 5.71 -4.71 -7.47
N LEU A 105 6.69 -5.45 -8.01
CA LEU A 105 7.68 -6.22 -7.23
C LEU A 105 8.38 -5.32 -6.20
N ASN A 106 8.98 -4.22 -6.66
CA ASN A 106 9.69 -3.29 -5.78
C ASN A 106 8.73 -2.65 -4.77
N ARG A 107 7.52 -2.28 -5.20
CA ARG A 107 6.54 -1.64 -4.32
C ARG A 107 6.04 -2.58 -3.22
N ALA A 108 5.82 -3.86 -3.53
CA ALA A 108 5.49 -4.88 -2.54
C ALA A 108 6.60 -5.01 -1.48
N ARG A 109 7.86 -5.06 -1.90
CA ARG A 109 9.01 -5.06 -1.00
C ARG A 109 9.06 -3.80 -0.14
N GLU A 110 8.90 -2.61 -0.75
CA GLU A 110 8.90 -1.32 -0.05
C GLU A 110 7.78 -1.23 1.01
N HIS A 111 6.62 -1.82 0.77
CA HIS A 111 5.58 -1.83 1.79
C HIS A 111 5.91 -2.73 2.98
N THR A 112 6.77 -3.74 2.82
CA THR A 112 7.12 -4.67 3.90
C THR A 112 8.45 -4.31 4.56
N PHE A 113 9.53 -4.28 3.78
CA PHE A 113 10.92 -4.14 4.25
C PHE A 113 11.56 -2.85 3.72
N ALA A 114 10.82 -1.74 3.67
CA ALA A 114 11.39 -0.48 3.23
C ALA A 114 12.54 -0.02 4.13
N HIS A 115 13.59 0.46 3.48
CA HIS A 115 14.59 1.31 4.11
C HIS A 115 13.94 2.61 4.60
N LEU A 116 14.44 3.17 5.72
CA LEU A 116 13.91 4.39 6.35
C LEU A 116 13.84 5.62 5.41
N GLY A 117 14.63 5.62 4.35
CA GLY A 117 14.62 6.65 3.30
C GLY A 117 13.51 6.51 2.24
N THR A 118 12.66 5.49 2.32
CA THR A 118 11.62 5.19 1.32
C THR A 118 10.23 5.44 1.89
N ALA A 119 9.34 6.03 1.10
CA ALA A 119 7.97 6.37 1.52
C ALA A 119 6.99 5.18 1.51
N GLY A 120 7.46 3.99 1.90
CA GLY A 120 6.64 2.79 2.05
C GLY A 120 5.97 2.71 3.42
N LEU A 121 5.04 1.78 3.57
CA LEU A 121 4.45 1.47 4.88
C LEU A 121 5.49 0.85 5.84
N ALA A 122 6.46 0.11 5.29
CA ALA A 122 7.55 -0.53 6.02
C ALA A 122 7.03 -1.41 7.18
N LEU A 123 6.04 -2.24 6.88
CA LEU A 123 5.26 -3.03 7.84
C LEU A 123 6.12 -3.90 8.77
N ALA A 124 7.24 -4.44 8.29
CA ALA A 124 8.12 -5.29 9.10
C ALA A 124 8.76 -4.58 10.30
N ASN A 125 8.69 -3.25 10.37
CA ASN A 125 9.20 -2.48 11.50
C ASN A 125 8.26 -2.47 12.73
N TYR A 126 7.02 -2.94 12.59
CA TYR A 126 6.04 -2.95 13.67
C TYR A 126 5.85 -4.41 14.14
N GLN A 127 6.25 -4.73 15.37
CA GLN A 127 6.08 -6.09 15.89
C GLN A 127 4.61 -6.40 16.17
N GLU A 128 3.85 -5.38 16.54
CA GLU A 128 2.45 -5.45 16.96
C GLU A 128 1.50 -5.96 15.86
N ILE A 129 1.93 -5.93 14.60
CA ILE A 129 1.10 -6.36 13.45
C ILE A 129 1.51 -7.71 12.87
N LYS A 130 2.57 -8.35 13.38
CA LYS A 130 3.12 -9.58 12.80
C LYS A 130 2.24 -10.80 13.00
N ASP A 131 1.45 -10.82 14.06
CA ASP A 131 0.51 -11.91 14.38
C ASP A 131 -0.78 -11.85 13.55
N TYR A 132 -0.89 -10.88 12.66
CA TYR A 132 -2.05 -10.67 11.80
C TYR A 132 -1.74 -11.05 10.35
N ASP A 133 -2.78 -11.37 9.61
CA ASP A 133 -2.67 -11.69 8.20
C ASP A 133 -2.58 -10.40 7.38
N TRP A 134 -1.62 -10.36 6.46
CA TRP A 134 -1.44 -9.26 5.53
C TRP A 134 -1.34 -9.80 4.11
N LYS A 135 -2.05 -9.15 3.18
CA LYS A 135 -2.10 -9.58 1.78
C LYS A 135 -1.82 -8.42 0.85
N PHE A 136 -1.02 -8.70 -0.17
CA PHE A 136 -0.73 -7.79 -1.27
C PHE A 136 -1.49 -8.24 -2.51
N HIS A 137 -2.50 -7.45 -2.88
CA HIS A 137 -3.31 -7.68 -4.06
C HIS A 137 -2.77 -6.81 -5.18
N TYR A 138 -2.58 -7.37 -6.38
CA TYR A 138 -2.03 -6.62 -7.50
C TYR A 138 -2.67 -6.97 -8.84
N LEU A 139 -2.67 -5.98 -9.72
CA LEU A 139 -3.13 -6.07 -11.10
C LEU A 139 -2.10 -5.38 -12.00
N ILE A 140 -1.59 -6.11 -12.99
CA ILE A 140 -0.64 -5.58 -13.97
C ILE A 140 -1.38 -4.71 -14.97
N ASN A 141 -0.85 -3.52 -15.25
CA ASN A 141 -1.34 -2.69 -16.35
C ASN A 141 -0.82 -3.24 -17.69
N THR A 142 -1.73 -3.76 -18.51
CA THR A 142 -1.47 -4.29 -19.85
C THR A 142 -1.74 -3.28 -20.96
N ILE A 143 -2.28 -2.09 -20.62
CA ILE A 143 -2.53 -1.03 -21.59
C ILE A 143 -1.20 -0.49 -22.09
N VAL A 144 -0.99 -0.55 -23.41
CA VAL A 144 0.22 -0.06 -24.06
C VAL A 144 0.20 1.48 -24.08
N PRO A 145 1.09 2.15 -23.34
CA PRO A 145 1.07 3.60 -23.26
C PRO A 145 1.82 4.22 -24.45
N ALA A 146 1.20 5.19 -25.11
CA ALA A 146 1.86 6.00 -26.15
C ALA A 146 3.10 6.78 -25.66
N SER A 147 3.24 7.04 -24.35
CA SER A 147 4.39 7.74 -23.77
C SER A 147 4.56 7.47 -22.28
N LYS A 148 5.69 7.90 -21.69
CA LYS A 148 5.90 7.85 -20.22
C LYS A 148 4.87 8.71 -19.46
N ALA A 149 4.50 9.86 -20.00
CA ALA A 149 3.47 10.72 -19.41
C ALA A 149 2.10 10.02 -19.46
N HIS A 150 1.74 9.44 -20.61
CA HIS A 150 0.49 8.70 -20.78
C HIS A 150 0.38 7.53 -19.79
N ARG A 151 1.45 6.75 -19.59
CA ARG A 151 1.49 5.69 -18.57
C ARG A 151 1.20 6.21 -17.16
N ASN A 152 1.79 7.34 -16.77
CA ASN A 152 1.55 7.91 -15.44
C ASN A 152 0.08 8.35 -15.29
N VAL A 153 -0.50 8.91 -16.36
CA VAL A 153 -1.93 9.28 -16.38
C VAL A 153 -2.81 8.05 -16.24
N ILE A 154 -2.56 6.98 -17.01
CA ILE A 154 -3.31 5.71 -16.90
C ILE A 154 -3.26 5.17 -15.48
N LEU A 155 -2.06 5.07 -14.90
CA LEU A 155 -1.87 4.54 -13.55
C LEU A 155 -2.58 5.39 -12.49
N LYS A 156 -2.45 6.71 -12.56
CA LYS A 156 -3.11 7.63 -11.61
C LYS A 156 -4.63 7.56 -11.76
N LEU A 157 -5.14 7.61 -12.99
CA LEU A 157 -6.58 7.52 -13.25
C LEU A 157 -7.14 6.19 -12.75
N GLY A 158 -6.45 5.07 -12.98
CA GLY A 158 -6.91 3.76 -12.53
C GLY A 158 -6.96 3.63 -11.01
N GLU A 159 -5.99 4.21 -10.29
CA GLU A 159 -6.03 4.27 -8.82
C GLU A 159 -7.27 5.04 -8.34
N GLN A 160 -7.58 6.19 -8.95
CA GLN A 160 -8.75 6.98 -8.57
C GLN A 160 -10.07 6.29 -8.92
N ILE A 161 -10.17 5.63 -10.07
CA ILE A 161 -11.35 4.82 -10.43
C ILE A 161 -11.55 3.69 -9.42
N TRP A 162 -10.46 3.01 -9.04
CA TRP A 162 -10.54 1.94 -8.05
C TRP A 162 -11.06 2.46 -6.71
N ARG A 163 -10.51 3.58 -6.21
CA ARG A 163 -10.97 4.20 -4.94
C ARG A 163 -12.41 4.71 -5.02
N ALA A 164 -12.83 5.27 -6.15
CA ALA A 164 -14.21 5.68 -6.36
C ALA A 164 -15.20 4.51 -6.32
N SER A 165 -14.75 3.32 -6.74
CA SER A 165 -15.61 2.12 -6.80
C SER A 165 -15.60 1.31 -5.50
N ASN A 166 -14.53 1.35 -4.72
CA ASN A 166 -14.32 0.48 -3.55
C ASN A 166 -14.27 1.25 -2.22
N GLY A 167 -14.25 2.58 -2.27
CA GLY A 167 -13.98 3.43 -1.12
C GLY A 167 -12.50 3.75 -0.95
N TRP A 168 -12.25 4.64 0.01
CA TRP A 168 -10.94 5.15 0.38
C TRP A 168 -10.34 4.32 1.52
N PRO A 169 -9.19 3.66 1.30
CA PRO A 169 -8.53 2.95 2.39
C PRO A 169 -7.98 3.91 3.44
N ILE A 170 -8.05 3.51 4.71
CA ILE A 170 -7.72 4.40 5.84
C ILE A 170 -6.27 4.90 5.84
N LEU A 171 -5.34 4.15 5.25
CA LEU A 171 -3.92 4.55 5.17
C LEU A 171 -3.58 5.32 3.89
N CYS A 172 -4.55 5.65 3.03
CA CYS A 172 -4.31 6.47 1.85
C CYS A 172 -4.45 7.96 2.17
N ALA A 173 -3.46 8.77 1.77
CA ALA A 173 -3.59 10.23 1.78
C ALA A 173 -4.63 10.69 0.74
N GLY A 174 -5.44 11.69 1.11
CA GLY A 174 -6.38 12.41 0.23
C GLY A 174 -5.66 13.39 -0.69
#